data_AF-A0A2W2B247-F1
#
_entry.id   AF-A0A2W2B247-F1
#
_cell.length_a   1.000
_cell.length_b   1.000
_cell.length_c   1.000
_cell.angle_alpha   90.00
_cell.angle_beta   90.00
_cell.angle_gamma   90.00
#
_symmetry.space_group_name_H-M   'P 1'
#
loop_
_entity.id
_entity.type
_entity.pdbx_description
1 polymer ?
#
loop_
_entity_poly.entity_id
_entity_poly.type
_entity_poly.pdbx_seq_one_letter_code
_entity_poly.pdbx_strand_id
1 'polypeptide(L)'
;MKPLLYLLLTALPASKVFAADTDSMQLAVVEQSMRDKILTDIQTGFEVKNKSFDSTIYQLNGRIQRLDSTLHYTANKQEKLDKILERVQLLEDKQRAVEQNETDVYQVNYQSAVINLVSMEREIKPLVLFHATEDFFDGLTETSNPATYSGYSEWFGKFKKYVEKKKSKEATFQAISNMLSLSGSVSASIPLTGTIGAMLCNGMATYVSSISHHQKQLRTEAERMFTLTVTLSQFNSDKDKIDNEWDDITKSLGQLREDYDSVLSRNLCMINSPKGAFVTCYSKESDADKRYVYLSDLRHKSANEVTLLKTTDPKNWKEAVYYQLMDVQSLKMQYGDITSRISQHIDKYNALINKYKADKEIGPRMAALQIKLNTLKETFDHTFDPKQYKNTVAKMYKLM
;
A
#
# COMPACT_ATOMS: atom_id res chain seq x y z
N MET A 1 -14.15 19.51 4.22
CA MET A 1 -12.88 18.76 4.22
C MET A 1 -13.00 17.66 5.24
N LYS A 2 -13.15 16.41 4.80
CA LYS A 2 -13.02 15.26 5.71
C LYS A 2 -11.52 14.93 5.86
N PRO A 3 -11.01 14.69 7.08
CA PRO A 3 -9.59 14.56 7.36
C PRO A 3 -9.02 13.17 7.04
N LEU A 4 -9.57 12.44 6.06
CA LEU A 4 -9.35 10.99 5.95
C LEU A 4 -8.02 10.58 5.30
N LEU A 5 -7.32 11.50 4.64
CA LEU A 5 -5.96 11.23 4.12
C LEU A 5 -4.86 11.37 5.18
N TYR A 6 -5.18 11.90 6.37
CA TYR A 6 -4.27 11.94 7.51
C TYR A 6 -3.87 10.52 7.97
N LEU A 7 -4.68 9.47 7.72
CA LEU A 7 -4.38 8.13 8.22
C LEU A 7 -3.25 7.40 7.48
N LEU A 8 -2.95 7.79 6.24
CA LEU A 8 -1.77 7.28 5.55
C LEU A 8 -0.48 7.88 6.12
N LEU A 9 -0.52 9.10 6.71
CA LEU A 9 0.70 9.90 6.90
C LEU A 9 0.82 10.79 8.16
N THR A 10 -0.16 10.85 9.05
CA THR A 10 -0.02 11.51 10.34
C THR A 10 0.18 10.50 11.46
N ALA A 11 1.41 10.01 11.53
CA ALA A 11 2.02 9.63 12.79
C ALA A 11 3.50 10.01 12.76
N LEU A 12 3.79 11.31 12.67
CA LEU A 12 5.05 11.85 13.17
C LEU A 12 4.72 12.94 14.21
N PRO A 13 5.48 13.04 15.32
CA PRO A 13 5.74 14.35 15.86
C PRO A 13 6.45 15.15 14.75
N ALA A 14 5.82 16.25 14.34
CA ALA A 14 6.32 17.13 13.29
C ALA A 14 7.74 17.61 13.62
N SER A 15 8.71 17.18 12.82
CA SER A 15 9.98 17.87 12.66
C SER A 15 10.01 18.39 11.23
N LYS A 16 9.93 19.72 11.10
CA LYS A 16 10.12 20.45 9.83
C LYS A 16 11.46 20.04 9.24
N VAL A 17 11.43 19.35 8.10
CA VAL A 17 12.57 19.27 7.18
C VAL A 17 12.07 19.80 5.85
N PHE A 18 12.46 21.04 5.55
CA PHE A 18 12.32 21.60 4.23
C PHE A 18 13.39 21.00 3.32
N ALA A 19 13.00 20.68 2.08
CA ALA A 19 13.78 20.21 0.93
C ALA A 19 14.21 18.73 0.95
N ALA A 20 13.42 17.82 0.33
CA ALA A 20 13.88 16.46 -0.03
C ALA A 20 12.91 15.67 -0.97
N ASP A 21 12.36 16.24 -2.04
CA ASP A 21 11.53 15.44 -2.98
C ASP A 21 12.36 14.45 -3.82
N THR A 22 13.63 14.75 -4.09
CA THR A 22 14.52 13.89 -4.88
C THR A 22 15.22 12.81 -4.05
N ASP A 23 15.41 13.05 -2.75
CA ASP A 23 16.19 12.20 -1.84
C ASP A 23 15.39 10.96 -1.38
N SER A 24 14.06 11.08 -1.35
CA SER A 24 13.16 10.06 -0.81
C SER A 24 12.74 9.01 -1.85
N MET A 25 12.71 9.34 -3.16
CA MET A 25 12.67 8.33 -4.23
C MET A 25 13.96 7.52 -4.31
N GLN A 26 15.12 8.18 -4.17
CA GLN A 26 16.42 7.48 -4.12
C GLN A 26 16.50 6.56 -2.90
N LEU A 27 15.98 6.99 -1.75
CA LEU A 27 15.90 6.16 -0.55
C LEU A 27 15.08 4.88 -0.79
N ALA A 28 13.91 4.95 -1.43
CA ALA A 28 13.09 3.76 -1.73
C ALA A 28 13.82 2.76 -2.64
N VAL A 29 14.56 3.25 -3.64
CA VAL A 29 15.39 2.41 -4.52
C VAL A 29 16.54 1.77 -3.75
N VAL A 30 17.20 2.53 -2.86
CA VAL A 30 18.28 2.02 -2.00
C VAL A 30 17.75 0.95 -1.05
N GLU A 31 16.56 1.13 -0.45
CA GLU A 31 15.91 0.13 0.40
C GLU A 31 15.64 -1.16 -0.34
N GLN A 32 15.06 -1.04 -1.53
CA GLN A 32 14.76 -2.18 -2.37
C GLN A 32 16.03 -2.94 -2.73
N SER A 33 17.07 -2.22 -3.17
CA SER A 33 18.37 -2.81 -3.50
C SER A 33 19.02 -3.51 -2.29
N MET A 34 18.95 -2.90 -1.10
CA MET A 34 19.50 -3.47 0.13
C MET A 34 18.78 -4.76 0.54
N ARG A 35 17.44 -4.72 0.56
CA ARG A 35 16.59 -5.89 0.83
C ARG A 35 16.91 -7.00 -0.16
N ASP A 36 16.92 -6.69 -1.45
CA ASP A 36 17.13 -7.67 -2.52
C ASP A 36 18.53 -8.29 -2.41
N LYS A 37 19.56 -7.50 -2.08
CA LYS A 37 20.91 -7.99 -1.80
C LYS A 37 20.93 -9.01 -0.65
N ILE A 38 20.29 -8.72 0.48
CA ILE A 38 20.22 -9.64 1.62
C ILE A 38 19.46 -10.91 1.27
N LEU A 39 18.34 -10.79 0.54
CA LEU A 39 17.57 -11.94 0.08
C LEU A 39 18.38 -12.80 -0.91
N THR A 40 19.16 -12.19 -1.80
CA THR A 40 20.12 -12.91 -2.65
C THR A 40 21.18 -13.60 -1.82
N ASP A 41 21.79 -12.94 -0.83
CA ASP A 41 22.80 -13.55 0.05
C ASP A 41 22.25 -14.76 0.84
N ILE A 42 20.97 -14.71 1.23
CA ILE A 42 20.25 -15.83 1.85
C ILE A 42 20.10 -16.98 0.84
N GLN A 43 19.64 -16.70 -0.38
CA GLN A 43 19.42 -17.69 -1.43
C GLN A 43 20.72 -18.36 -1.88
N THR A 44 21.78 -17.58 -2.16
CA THR A 44 23.08 -18.11 -2.54
C THR A 44 23.69 -18.96 -1.42
N GLY A 45 23.57 -18.52 -0.17
CA GLY A 45 24.01 -19.32 0.99
C GLY A 45 23.30 -20.67 1.08
N PHE A 46 21.98 -20.70 0.82
CA PHE A 46 21.20 -21.93 0.78
C PHE A 46 21.61 -22.84 -0.38
N GLU A 47 21.82 -22.29 -1.58
CA GLU A 47 22.23 -23.08 -2.75
C GLU A 47 23.57 -23.80 -2.53
N VAL A 48 24.51 -23.15 -1.83
CA VAL A 48 25.78 -23.79 -1.44
C VAL A 48 25.53 -24.95 -0.48
N LYS A 49 24.70 -24.76 0.56
CA LYS A 49 24.33 -25.84 1.49
C LYS A 49 23.62 -26.99 0.77
N ASN A 50 22.68 -26.69 -0.13
CA ASN A 50 21.91 -27.70 -0.86
C ASN A 50 22.81 -28.53 -1.79
N LYS A 51 23.77 -27.90 -2.49
CA LYS A 51 24.77 -28.63 -3.29
C LYS A 51 25.65 -29.55 -2.42
N SER A 52 26.03 -29.09 -1.23
CA SER A 52 26.77 -29.91 -0.26
C SER A 52 25.94 -31.10 0.23
N PHE A 53 24.65 -30.88 0.51
CA PHE A 53 23.70 -31.92 0.86
C PHE A 53 23.55 -32.96 -0.26
N ASP A 54 23.29 -32.53 -1.50
CA ASP A 54 23.15 -33.41 -2.66
C ASP A 54 24.39 -34.29 -2.85
N SER A 55 25.58 -33.70 -2.72
CA SER A 55 26.86 -34.43 -2.78
C SER A 55 26.99 -35.47 -1.66
N THR A 56 26.63 -35.10 -0.43
CA THR A 56 26.70 -35.98 0.74
C THR A 56 25.74 -37.17 0.58
N ILE A 57 24.50 -36.92 0.16
CA ILE A 57 23.50 -37.97 -0.08
C ILE A 57 23.94 -38.90 -1.20
N TYR A 58 24.50 -38.37 -2.29
CA TYR A 58 25.03 -39.18 -3.39
C TYR A 58 26.13 -40.13 -2.90
N GLN A 59 27.08 -39.63 -2.11
CA GLN A 59 28.17 -40.44 -1.54
C GLN A 59 27.66 -41.52 -0.58
N LEU A 60 26.75 -41.17 0.33
CA LEU A 60 26.16 -42.11 1.29
C LEU A 60 25.38 -43.21 0.57
N ASN A 61 24.55 -42.86 -0.41
CA ASN A 61 23.81 -43.84 -1.22
C ASN A 61 24.78 -44.79 -1.96
N GLY A 62 25.84 -44.27 -2.56
CA GLY A 62 26.85 -45.09 -3.24
C GLY A 62 27.62 -46.02 -2.29
N ARG A 63 27.82 -45.63 -1.02
CA ARG A 63 28.40 -46.53 0.01
C ARG A 63 27.40 -47.60 0.44
N ILE A 64 26.15 -47.23 0.73
CA ILE A 64 25.08 -48.15 1.11
C ILE A 64 24.88 -49.21 0.01
N GLN A 65 24.80 -48.81 -1.27
CA GLN A 65 24.60 -49.74 -2.39
C GLN A 65 25.75 -50.73 -2.54
N ARG A 66 27.01 -50.27 -2.40
CA ARG A 66 28.18 -51.16 -2.41
C ARG A 66 28.11 -52.16 -1.26
N LEU A 67 27.77 -51.67 -0.07
CA LEU A 67 27.69 -52.49 1.12
C LEU A 67 26.56 -53.53 1.03
N ASP A 68 25.39 -53.14 0.53
CA ASP A 68 24.25 -54.03 0.23
C ASP A 68 24.63 -55.13 -0.77
N SER A 69 25.39 -54.77 -1.80
CA SER A 69 25.89 -55.73 -2.80
C SER A 69 26.83 -56.75 -2.15
N THR A 70 27.75 -56.31 -1.28
CA THR A 70 28.69 -57.21 -0.59
C THR A 70 28.02 -58.07 0.48
N LEU A 71 26.97 -57.59 1.14
CA LEU A 71 26.21 -58.34 2.14
C LEU A 71 25.56 -59.60 1.56
N HIS A 72 25.15 -59.56 0.29
CA HIS A 72 24.54 -60.70 -0.38
C HIS A 72 25.48 -61.90 -0.53
N TYR A 73 26.79 -61.64 -0.66
CA TYR A 73 27.82 -62.66 -0.87
C TYR A 73 28.66 -62.96 0.37
N THR A 74 28.39 -62.31 1.51
CA THR A 74 29.17 -62.51 2.75
C THR A 74 28.66 -63.73 3.51
N ALA A 75 29.49 -64.78 3.58
CA ALA A 75 29.17 -66.03 4.27
C ALA A 75 29.55 -66.03 5.77
N ASN A 76 30.59 -65.29 6.16
CA ASN A 76 31.05 -65.22 7.54
C ASN A 76 30.04 -64.41 8.40
N LYS A 77 29.54 -65.01 9.47
CA LYS A 77 28.53 -64.40 10.35
C LYS A 77 29.02 -63.13 11.04
N GLN A 78 30.28 -63.09 11.48
CA GLN A 78 30.86 -61.92 12.13
C GLN A 78 31.05 -60.77 11.13
N GLU A 79 31.64 -61.07 9.97
CA GLU A 79 31.83 -60.07 8.91
C GLU A 79 30.49 -59.51 8.39
N LYS A 80 29.46 -60.36 8.34
CA LYS A 80 28.10 -59.95 7.98
C LYS A 80 27.49 -59.04 9.05
N LEU A 81 27.71 -59.32 10.32
CA LEU A 81 27.26 -58.47 11.43
C LEU A 81 27.94 -57.10 11.38
N ASP A 82 29.25 -57.06 11.17
CA ASP A 82 30.04 -55.83 11.09
C ASP A 82 29.57 -54.94 9.91
N LYS A 83 29.31 -55.55 8.75
CA LYS A 83 28.74 -54.84 7.59
C LYS A 83 27.33 -54.31 7.87
N ILE A 84 26.46 -55.09 8.53
CA ILE A 84 25.13 -54.61 8.92
C ILE A 84 25.24 -53.39 9.86
N LEU A 85 26.18 -53.42 10.80
CA LEU A 85 26.42 -52.30 11.71
C LEU A 85 26.90 -51.05 10.96
N GLU A 86 27.85 -51.19 10.03
CA GLU A 86 28.28 -50.08 9.16
C GLU A 86 27.09 -49.55 8.32
N ARG A 87 26.23 -50.43 7.81
CA ARG A 87 25.02 -50.03 7.08
C ARG A 87 24.10 -49.16 7.92
N VAL A 88 23.86 -49.56 9.17
CA VAL A 88 23.00 -48.81 10.10
C VAL A 88 23.60 -47.43 10.36
N GLN A 89 24.91 -47.34 10.59
CA GLN A 89 25.60 -46.05 10.76
C GLN A 89 25.45 -45.15 9.52
N LEU A 90 25.61 -45.69 8.31
CA LEU A 90 25.42 -44.92 7.07
C LEU A 90 23.98 -44.44 6.88
N LEU A 91 22.99 -45.22 7.33
CA LEU A 91 21.58 -44.81 7.32
C LEU A 91 21.30 -43.73 8.35
N GLU A 92 21.89 -43.80 9.54
CA GLU A 92 21.83 -42.75 10.56
C GLU A 92 22.49 -41.46 10.06
N ASP A 93 23.65 -41.54 9.42
CA ASP A 93 24.33 -40.40 8.79
C ASP A 93 23.45 -39.75 7.71
N LYS A 94 22.82 -40.57 6.88
CA LYS A 94 21.88 -40.11 5.84
C LYS A 94 20.67 -39.42 6.46
N GLN A 95 20.08 -40.00 7.50
CA GLN A 95 18.94 -39.43 8.20
C GLN A 95 19.32 -38.08 8.83
N ARG A 96 20.48 -37.99 9.49
CA ARG A 96 21.00 -36.72 10.04
C ARG A 96 21.19 -35.66 8.97
N ALA A 97 21.72 -36.02 7.79
CA ALA A 97 21.87 -35.10 6.67
C ALA A 97 20.53 -34.57 6.16
N VAL A 98 19.50 -35.43 6.07
CA VAL A 98 18.14 -35.04 5.68
C VAL A 98 17.51 -34.09 6.71
N GLU A 99 17.63 -34.40 8.00
CA GLU A 99 17.10 -33.55 9.08
C GLU A 99 17.81 -32.20 9.17
N GLN A 100 19.11 -32.15 8.85
CA GLN A 100 19.85 -30.89 8.77
C GLN A 100 19.38 -30.06 7.58
N ASN A 101 19.21 -30.66 6.41
CA ASN A 101 18.71 -29.95 5.23
C ASN A 101 17.31 -29.40 5.45
N GLU A 102 16.42 -30.16 6.11
CA GLU A 102 15.10 -29.66 6.51
C GLU A 102 15.23 -28.42 7.41
N THR A 103 16.13 -28.47 8.40
CA THR A 103 16.38 -27.31 9.28
C THR A 103 16.89 -26.10 8.47
N ASP A 104 17.79 -26.33 7.52
CA ASP A 104 18.32 -25.27 6.64
C ASP A 104 17.22 -24.63 5.78
N VAL A 105 16.24 -25.40 5.28
CA VAL A 105 15.08 -24.88 4.54
C VAL A 105 14.24 -23.96 5.44
N TYR A 106 13.90 -24.38 6.65
CA TYR A 106 13.14 -23.55 7.60
C TYR A 106 13.92 -22.30 8.02
N GLN A 107 15.23 -22.40 8.24
CA GLN A 107 16.08 -21.23 8.52
C GLN A 107 15.99 -20.19 7.40
N VAL A 108 16.19 -20.61 6.15
CA VAL A 108 16.20 -19.73 4.99
C VAL A 108 14.84 -19.08 4.75
N ASN A 109 13.76 -19.85 4.91
CA ASN A 109 12.41 -19.33 4.81
C ASN A 109 12.11 -18.30 5.91
N TYR A 110 12.50 -18.58 7.16
CA TYR A 110 12.25 -17.67 8.27
C TYR A 110 13.10 -16.40 8.21
N GLN A 111 14.37 -16.52 7.81
CA GLN A 111 15.22 -15.38 7.48
C GLN A 111 14.56 -14.48 6.44
N SER A 112 14.07 -15.08 5.35
CA SER A 112 13.41 -14.34 4.27
C SER A 112 12.14 -13.65 4.76
N ALA A 113 11.34 -14.32 5.59
CA ALA A 113 10.12 -13.75 6.17
C ALA A 113 10.42 -12.52 7.04
N VAL A 114 11.38 -12.63 7.98
CA VAL A 114 11.74 -11.53 8.88
C VAL A 114 12.28 -10.33 8.10
N ILE A 115 13.15 -10.54 7.11
CA ILE A 115 13.66 -9.45 6.27
C ILE A 115 12.53 -8.77 5.50
N ASN A 116 11.65 -9.55 4.88
CA ASN A 116 10.51 -8.99 4.16
C ASN A 116 9.58 -8.19 5.07
N LEU A 117 9.29 -8.69 6.27
CA LEU A 117 8.43 -8.03 7.26
C LEU A 117 9.05 -6.71 7.74
N VAL A 118 10.32 -6.71 8.12
CA VAL A 118 11.01 -5.51 8.60
C VAL A 118 11.10 -4.46 7.49
N SER A 119 11.37 -4.86 6.24
CA SER A 119 11.41 -3.95 5.10
C SER A 119 10.06 -3.33 4.72
N MET A 120 8.92 -3.96 5.06
CA MET A 120 7.59 -3.37 4.82
C MET A 120 7.40 -2.02 5.51
N GLU A 121 8.09 -1.76 6.63
CA GLU A 121 8.03 -0.47 7.34
C GLU A 121 8.37 0.72 6.42
N ARG A 122 9.37 0.54 5.54
CA ARG A 122 9.84 1.59 4.63
C ARG A 122 9.07 1.61 3.33
N GLU A 123 8.49 0.48 2.91
CA GLU A 123 7.53 0.42 1.81
C GLU A 123 6.25 1.20 2.16
N ILE A 124 5.73 1.06 3.38
CA ILE A 124 4.47 1.69 3.81
C ILE A 124 4.59 3.21 4.03
N LYS A 125 5.81 3.76 4.20
CA LYS A 125 6.04 5.17 4.59
C LYS A 125 6.78 6.05 3.57
N PRO A 126 6.42 6.10 2.28
CA PRO A 126 7.09 6.99 1.34
C PRO A 126 6.56 8.42 1.50
N LEU A 127 7.40 9.33 2.02
CA LEU A 127 7.07 10.74 2.20
C LEU A 127 6.70 11.44 0.88
N VAL A 128 7.30 11.06 -0.26
CA VAL A 128 6.98 11.63 -1.58
C VAL A 128 5.52 11.36 -1.96
N LEU A 129 5.04 10.14 -1.68
CA LEU A 129 3.66 9.78 -2.00
C LEU A 129 2.68 10.68 -1.25
N PHE A 130 3.03 11.10 -0.03
CA PHE A 130 2.23 12.05 0.75
C PHE A 130 2.02 13.34 0.01
N HIS A 131 3.11 13.99 -0.37
CA HIS A 131 3.07 15.31 -1.00
C HIS A 131 2.35 15.23 -2.34
N ALA A 132 2.65 14.22 -3.17
CA ALA A 132 1.95 14.02 -4.43
C ALA A 132 0.45 13.78 -4.25
N THR A 133 0.05 13.09 -3.18
CA THR A 133 -1.35 12.83 -2.87
C THR A 133 -2.05 14.08 -2.32
N GLU A 134 -1.43 14.78 -1.37
CA GLU A 134 -1.91 16.05 -0.82
C GLU A 134 -2.11 17.09 -1.92
N ASP A 135 -1.09 17.30 -2.76
CA ASP A 135 -1.13 18.25 -3.88
C ASP A 135 -2.28 17.96 -4.85
N PHE A 136 -2.50 16.68 -5.17
CA PHE A 136 -3.60 16.24 -6.02
C PHE A 136 -4.96 16.53 -5.38
N PHE A 137 -5.19 16.12 -4.13
CA PHE A 137 -6.47 16.29 -3.46
C PHE A 137 -6.78 17.76 -3.12
N ASP A 138 -5.77 18.58 -2.88
CA ASP A 138 -5.92 20.02 -2.75
C ASP A 138 -6.36 20.64 -4.08
N GLY A 139 -5.72 20.25 -5.18
CA GLY A 139 -6.14 20.65 -6.52
C GLY A 139 -7.56 20.18 -6.87
N LEU A 140 -7.92 18.96 -6.46
CA LEU A 140 -9.25 18.39 -6.64
C LEU A 140 -10.29 19.20 -5.84
N THR A 141 -9.96 19.55 -4.60
CA THR A 141 -10.81 20.36 -3.71
C THR A 141 -11.02 21.76 -4.28
N GLU A 142 -9.95 22.42 -4.71
CA GLU A 142 -10.03 23.74 -5.35
C GLU A 142 -10.90 23.70 -6.61
N THR A 143 -10.70 22.69 -7.45
CA THR A 143 -11.48 22.47 -8.68
C THR A 143 -12.95 22.21 -8.40
N SER A 144 -13.27 21.47 -7.33
CA SER A 144 -14.64 21.18 -6.91
C SER A 144 -15.39 22.37 -6.29
N ASN A 145 -14.66 23.43 -5.91
CA ASN A 145 -15.21 24.55 -5.15
C ASN A 145 -15.63 25.71 -6.08
N PRO A 146 -16.94 25.98 -6.24
CA PRO A 146 -17.42 27.04 -7.13
C PRO A 146 -16.93 28.44 -6.73
N ALA A 147 -16.67 28.69 -5.44
CA ALA A 147 -16.22 30.00 -4.96
C ALA A 147 -14.80 30.40 -5.44
N THR A 148 -14.03 29.44 -5.92
CA THR A 148 -12.68 29.68 -6.46
C THR A 148 -12.72 30.15 -7.92
N TYR A 149 -13.87 30.11 -8.59
CA TYR A 149 -14.04 30.59 -9.96
C TYR A 149 -14.38 32.09 -9.96
N SER A 150 -13.69 32.83 -10.82
CA SER A 150 -13.87 34.29 -10.92
C SER A 150 -15.32 34.67 -11.23
N GLY A 151 -15.86 35.63 -10.46
CA GLY A 151 -17.23 36.15 -10.63
C GLY A 151 -18.32 35.29 -9.97
N TYR A 152 -18.04 34.04 -9.58
CA TYR A 152 -19.05 33.14 -9.03
C TYR A 152 -19.68 33.66 -7.73
N SER A 153 -18.85 34.04 -6.75
CA SER A 153 -19.31 34.52 -5.45
C SER A 153 -20.16 35.78 -5.57
N GLU A 154 -19.81 36.69 -6.49
CA GLU A 154 -20.57 37.91 -6.74
C GLU A 154 -21.92 37.58 -7.41
N TRP A 155 -21.91 36.77 -8.46
CA TRP A 155 -23.12 36.32 -9.15
C TRP A 155 -24.07 35.59 -8.21
N PHE A 156 -23.56 34.66 -7.41
CA PHE A 156 -24.35 33.89 -6.47
C PHE A 156 -24.93 34.78 -5.36
N GLY A 157 -24.20 35.83 -4.96
CA GLY A 157 -24.72 36.89 -4.08
C GLY A 157 -25.90 37.65 -4.70
N LYS A 158 -25.85 37.97 -6.00
CA LYS A 158 -26.96 38.59 -6.74
C LYS A 158 -28.16 37.64 -6.83
N PHE A 159 -27.93 36.35 -7.10
CA PHE A 159 -28.97 35.32 -7.08
C PHE A 159 -29.64 35.20 -5.70
N LYS A 160 -28.87 35.12 -4.60
CA LYS A 160 -29.43 35.12 -3.24
C LYS A 160 -30.36 36.32 -2.98
N LYS A 161 -29.93 37.52 -3.37
CA LYS A 161 -30.76 38.74 -3.25
C LYS A 161 -32.04 38.65 -4.09
N TYR A 162 -32.00 38.03 -5.27
CA TYR A 162 -33.18 37.80 -6.10
C TYR A 162 -34.15 36.83 -5.42
N VAL A 163 -33.66 35.70 -4.90
CA VAL A 163 -34.46 34.72 -4.14
C VAL A 163 -35.14 35.40 -2.94
N GLU A 164 -34.40 36.19 -2.16
CA GLU A 164 -34.94 36.91 -0.99
C GLU A 164 -36.06 37.91 -1.35
N LYS A 165 -35.97 38.56 -2.52
CA LYS A 165 -37.02 39.47 -3.00
C LYS A 165 -38.27 38.73 -3.51
N LYS A 166 -38.11 37.48 -3.96
CA LYS A 166 -39.16 36.68 -4.60
C LYS A 166 -39.79 35.65 -3.69
N LYS A 167 -39.17 35.31 -2.56
CA LYS A 167 -39.63 34.28 -1.62
C LYS A 167 -41.05 34.50 -1.07
N SER A 168 -41.50 35.75 -0.95
CA SER A 168 -42.85 36.07 -0.48
C SER A 168 -43.92 35.98 -1.57
N LYS A 169 -43.51 35.83 -2.84
CA LYS A 169 -44.39 35.84 -4.01
C LYS A 169 -44.55 34.47 -4.63
N GLU A 170 -43.58 33.58 -4.45
CA GLU A 170 -43.53 32.27 -5.12
C GLU A 170 -42.99 31.21 -4.17
N ALA A 171 -43.77 30.14 -3.95
CA ALA A 171 -43.44 29.05 -3.03
C ALA A 171 -42.09 28.36 -3.36
N THR A 172 -41.74 28.26 -4.64
CA THR A 172 -40.46 27.72 -5.10
C THR A 172 -39.28 28.53 -4.57
N PHE A 173 -39.36 29.87 -4.58
CA PHE A 173 -38.29 30.73 -4.05
C PHE A 173 -38.27 30.76 -2.52
N GLN A 174 -39.40 30.52 -1.86
CA GLN A 174 -39.44 30.29 -0.41
C GLN A 174 -38.69 29.02 -0.02
N ALA A 175 -38.92 27.92 -0.73
CA ALA A 175 -38.20 26.66 -0.52
C ALA A 175 -36.69 26.82 -0.77
N ILE A 176 -36.29 27.50 -1.86
CA ILE A 176 -34.88 27.80 -2.15
C ILE A 176 -34.24 28.69 -1.07
N SER A 177 -34.94 29.73 -0.59
CA SER A 177 -34.46 30.60 0.50
C SER A 177 -34.18 29.81 1.78
N ASN A 178 -35.13 28.97 2.21
CA ASN A 178 -34.97 28.11 3.38
C ASN A 178 -33.78 27.16 3.21
N MET A 179 -33.61 26.57 2.03
CA MET A 179 -32.49 25.69 1.72
C MET A 179 -31.14 26.42 1.81
N LEU A 180 -31.02 27.62 1.21
CA LEU A 180 -29.80 28.42 1.24
C LEU A 180 -29.45 28.91 2.65
N SER A 181 -30.46 29.08 3.51
CA SER A 181 -30.26 29.42 4.93
C SER A 181 -29.71 28.24 5.74
N LEU A 182 -30.07 27.00 5.38
CA LEU A 182 -29.61 25.77 6.03
C LEU A 182 -28.19 25.39 5.60
N SER A 183 -27.79 25.67 4.35
CA SER A 183 -26.46 25.31 3.84
C SER A 183 -25.34 26.31 4.17
N GLY A 184 -25.68 27.49 4.70
CA GLY A 184 -24.77 28.44 5.36
C GLY A 184 -23.70 29.12 4.51
N SER A 185 -23.30 28.61 3.33
CA SER A 185 -22.19 29.18 2.54
C SER A 185 -22.25 28.84 1.06
N VAL A 186 -21.51 29.60 0.25
CA VAL A 186 -21.27 29.38 -1.20
C VAL A 186 -20.37 28.15 -1.44
N SER A 187 -19.63 27.74 -0.42
CA SER A 187 -18.62 26.67 -0.43
C SER A 187 -19.12 25.31 0.05
N ALA A 188 -20.29 25.25 0.69
CA ALA A 188 -20.89 23.99 1.05
C ALA A 188 -21.45 23.36 -0.23
N SER A 189 -20.96 22.18 -0.59
CA SER A 189 -21.43 21.35 -1.69
C SER A 189 -22.94 21.18 -1.59
N ILE A 190 -23.71 22.08 -2.19
CA ILE A 190 -25.15 21.92 -2.31
C ILE A 190 -25.33 20.74 -3.26
N PRO A 191 -25.93 19.62 -2.83
CA PRO A 191 -26.18 18.53 -3.75
C PRO A 191 -27.16 19.04 -4.82
N LEU A 192 -26.71 19.26 -6.06
CA LEU A 192 -27.64 19.55 -7.17
C LEU A 192 -28.24 18.28 -7.77
N THR A 193 -28.18 17.18 -7.02
CA THR A 193 -28.83 15.92 -7.38
C THR A 193 -30.21 15.83 -6.71
N GLY A 194 -31.14 15.14 -7.36
CA GLY A 194 -32.51 14.96 -6.87
C GLY A 194 -33.40 16.21 -6.98
N THR A 195 -34.55 16.18 -6.29
CA THR A 195 -35.60 17.20 -6.36
C THR A 195 -35.14 18.58 -5.89
N ILE A 196 -34.25 18.61 -4.90
CA ILE A 196 -33.68 19.83 -4.33
C ILE A 196 -32.75 20.53 -5.32
N GLY A 197 -31.88 19.77 -5.98
CA GLY A 197 -31.00 20.29 -7.04
C GLY A 197 -31.76 20.82 -8.24
N ALA A 198 -32.79 20.09 -8.70
CA ALA A 198 -33.66 20.53 -9.78
C ALA A 198 -34.36 21.86 -9.45
N MET A 199 -34.81 22.04 -8.21
CA MET A 199 -35.44 23.28 -7.75
C MET A 199 -34.44 24.45 -7.76
N LEU A 200 -33.22 24.25 -7.28
CA LEU A 200 -32.18 25.28 -7.29
C LEU A 200 -31.78 25.67 -8.71
N CYS A 201 -31.57 24.69 -9.61
CA CYS A 201 -31.27 24.93 -11.02
C CYS A 201 -32.41 25.68 -11.73
N ASN A 202 -33.67 25.32 -11.46
CA ASN A 202 -34.83 26.04 -12.02
C ASN A 202 -34.91 27.48 -11.50
N GLY A 203 -34.63 27.69 -10.20
CA GLY A 203 -34.54 29.04 -9.62
C GLY A 203 -33.45 29.89 -10.26
N MET A 204 -32.26 29.31 -10.51
CA MET A 204 -31.16 29.99 -11.21
C MET A 204 -31.52 30.29 -12.66
N ALA A 205 -32.13 29.36 -13.39
CA ALA A 205 -32.59 29.58 -14.77
C ALA A 205 -33.66 30.68 -14.85
N THR A 206 -34.58 30.72 -13.88
CA THR A 206 -35.57 31.80 -13.76
C THR A 206 -34.91 33.13 -13.47
N TYR A 207 -33.90 33.17 -12.59
CA TYR A 207 -33.11 34.37 -12.35
C TYR A 207 -32.39 34.87 -13.61
N VAL A 208 -31.70 33.99 -14.33
CA VAL A 208 -31.06 34.30 -15.62
C VAL A 208 -32.08 34.89 -16.61
N SER A 209 -33.26 34.28 -16.70
CA SER A 209 -34.34 34.72 -17.59
C SER A 209 -34.97 36.06 -17.18
N SER A 210 -34.88 36.43 -15.90
CA SER A 210 -35.37 37.71 -15.38
C SER A 210 -34.46 38.91 -15.73
N ILE A 211 -33.23 38.64 -16.19
CA ILE A 211 -32.29 39.67 -16.60
C ILE A 211 -32.75 40.27 -17.95
N SER A 212 -32.85 41.59 -18.00
CA SER A 212 -33.33 42.31 -19.18
C SER A 212 -32.47 42.05 -20.43
N HIS A 213 -33.12 41.98 -21.59
CA HIS A 213 -32.44 41.86 -22.90
C HIS A 213 -31.42 42.97 -23.18
N HIS A 214 -31.55 44.13 -22.54
CA HIS A 214 -30.59 45.24 -22.68
C HIS A 214 -29.31 45.04 -21.85
N GLN A 215 -29.31 44.12 -20.87
CA GLN A 215 -28.17 43.82 -20.01
C GLN A 215 -27.39 42.60 -20.53
N LYS A 216 -26.94 42.66 -21.79
CA LYS A 216 -26.30 41.52 -22.49
C LYS A 216 -25.14 40.91 -21.70
N GLN A 217 -24.23 41.72 -21.15
CA GLN A 217 -23.09 41.24 -20.37
C GLN A 217 -23.51 40.50 -19.09
N LEU A 218 -24.44 41.06 -18.33
CA LEU A 218 -24.96 40.44 -17.09
C LEU A 218 -25.65 39.11 -17.39
N ARG A 219 -26.38 39.03 -18.50
CA ARG A 219 -27.03 37.81 -18.96
C ARG A 219 -26.01 36.74 -19.34
N THR A 220 -24.99 37.09 -20.15
CA THR A 220 -23.91 36.17 -20.52
C THR A 220 -23.14 35.67 -19.29
N GLU A 221 -22.84 36.55 -18.34
CA GLU A 221 -22.21 36.17 -17.07
C GLU A 221 -23.12 35.21 -16.28
N ALA A 222 -24.42 35.48 -16.20
CA ALA A 222 -25.35 34.64 -15.47
C ALA A 222 -25.57 33.27 -16.13
N GLU A 223 -25.65 33.20 -17.45
CA GLU A 223 -25.69 31.95 -18.22
C GLU A 223 -24.42 31.14 -17.97
N ARG A 224 -23.25 31.78 -18.02
CA ARG A 224 -21.96 31.16 -17.73
C ARG A 224 -21.89 30.58 -16.31
N MET A 225 -22.27 31.35 -15.30
CA MET A 225 -22.24 30.90 -13.90
C MET A 225 -23.27 29.81 -13.61
N PHE A 226 -24.41 29.83 -14.29
CA PHE A 226 -25.38 28.74 -14.24
C PHE A 226 -24.79 27.45 -14.83
N THR A 227 -24.20 27.51 -16.03
CA THR A 227 -23.53 26.36 -16.65
C THR A 227 -22.42 25.81 -15.75
N LEU A 228 -21.55 26.69 -15.21
CA LEU A 228 -20.51 26.30 -14.27
C LEU A 228 -21.09 25.58 -13.03
N THR A 229 -22.20 26.08 -12.48
CA THR A 229 -22.87 25.46 -11.32
C THR A 229 -23.35 24.05 -11.63
N VAL A 230 -24.01 23.85 -12.77
CA VAL A 230 -24.51 22.54 -13.21
C VAL A 230 -23.35 21.59 -13.45
N THR A 231 -22.32 22.02 -14.19
CA THR A 231 -21.14 21.21 -14.49
C THR A 231 -20.41 20.81 -13.21
N LEU A 232 -20.16 21.75 -12.28
CA LEU A 232 -19.49 21.46 -11.02
C LEU A 232 -20.27 20.48 -10.15
N SER A 233 -21.60 20.52 -10.14
CA SER A 233 -22.35 19.52 -9.39
C SER A 233 -22.31 18.14 -10.03
N GLN A 234 -22.29 18.05 -11.35
CA GLN A 234 -22.15 16.76 -12.04
C GLN A 234 -20.75 16.19 -11.79
N PHE A 235 -19.72 17.06 -11.84
CA PHE A 235 -18.35 16.72 -11.45
C PHE A 235 -18.28 16.23 -10.00
N ASN A 236 -18.83 16.97 -9.04
CA ASN A 236 -18.84 16.60 -7.62
C ASN A 236 -19.60 15.30 -7.37
N SER A 237 -20.75 15.09 -8.02
CA SER A 237 -21.50 13.84 -7.92
C SER A 237 -20.71 12.62 -8.42
N ASP A 238 -19.99 12.76 -9.54
CA ASP A 238 -19.15 11.69 -10.06
C ASP A 238 -17.89 11.47 -9.21
N LYS A 239 -17.30 12.55 -8.70
CA LYS A 239 -16.17 12.53 -7.76
C LYS A 239 -16.54 11.83 -6.45
N ASP A 240 -17.67 12.18 -5.85
CA ASP A 240 -18.12 11.62 -4.57
C ASP A 240 -18.31 10.10 -4.64
N LYS A 241 -18.66 9.54 -5.81
CA LYS A 241 -18.70 8.08 -6.02
C LYS A 241 -17.31 7.44 -5.89
N ILE A 242 -16.29 8.10 -6.43
CA ILE A 242 -14.90 7.67 -6.34
C ILE A 242 -14.39 7.84 -4.89
N ASP A 243 -14.73 8.96 -4.25
CA ASP A 243 -14.35 9.25 -2.86
C ASP A 243 -14.95 8.22 -1.87
N ASN A 244 -16.21 7.82 -2.04
CA ASN A 244 -16.86 6.87 -1.13
C ASN A 244 -16.19 5.49 -1.12
N GLU A 245 -15.73 5.04 -2.28
CA GLU A 245 -14.98 3.78 -2.40
C GLU A 245 -13.55 3.90 -1.78
N TRP A 246 -13.01 5.12 -1.68
CA TRP A 246 -11.72 5.41 -1.04
C TRP A 246 -11.76 5.26 0.49
N ASP A 247 -12.92 5.50 1.12
CA ASP A 247 -13.12 5.28 2.55
C ASP A 247 -12.84 3.80 2.93
N ASP A 248 -13.22 2.85 2.07
CA ASP A 248 -12.97 1.43 2.31
C ASP A 248 -11.50 1.04 2.10
N ILE A 249 -10.79 1.67 1.18
CA ILE A 249 -9.33 1.52 1.07
C ILE A 249 -8.65 2.00 2.35
N THR A 250 -9.11 3.13 2.89
CA THR A 250 -8.55 3.72 4.11
C THR A 250 -8.74 2.79 5.32
N LYS A 251 -9.92 2.16 5.45
CA LYS A 251 -10.14 1.14 6.48
C LYS A 251 -9.22 -0.07 6.30
N SER A 252 -9.07 -0.58 5.07
CA SER A 252 -8.18 -1.71 4.79
C SER A 252 -6.71 -1.40 5.15
N LEU A 253 -6.25 -0.19 4.87
CA LEU A 253 -4.90 0.27 5.26
C LEU A 253 -4.73 0.34 6.79
N GLY A 254 -5.73 0.84 7.49
CA GLY A 254 -5.76 0.87 8.96
C GLY A 254 -5.62 -0.54 9.55
N GLN A 255 -6.41 -1.49 9.06
CA GLN A 255 -6.33 -2.89 9.50
C GLN A 255 -4.97 -3.52 9.19
N LEU A 256 -4.46 -3.34 7.96
CA LEU A 256 -3.15 -3.86 7.57
C LEU A 256 -2.05 -3.37 8.50
N ARG A 257 -2.12 -2.10 8.95
CA ARG A 257 -1.15 -1.53 9.88
C ARG A 257 -1.22 -2.20 11.26
N GLU A 258 -2.41 -2.42 11.78
CA GLU A 258 -2.59 -3.12 13.07
C GLU A 258 -2.05 -4.55 13.00
N ASP A 259 -2.38 -5.26 11.91
CA ASP A 259 -1.90 -6.61 11.66
C ASP A 259 -0.37 -6.63 11.50
N TYR A 260 0.18 -5.67 10.76
CA TYR A 260 1.63 -5.49 10.60
C TYR A 260 2.33 -5.27 11.93
N ASP A 261 1.86 -4.33 12.75
CA ASP A 261 2.46 -4.02 14.06
C ASP A 261 2.43 -5.24 15.00
N SER A 262 1.33 -6.02 14.94
CA SER A 262 1.17 -7.27 15.70
C SER A 262 2.16 -8.34 15.27
N VAL A 263 2.22 -8.64 13.96
CA VAL A 263 3.13 -9.66 13.39
C VAL A 263 4.60 -9.27 13.57
N LEU A 264 4.94 -7.98 13.37
CA LEU A 264 6.27 -7.44 13.61
C LEU A 264 6.69 -7.63 15.06
N SER A 265 5.83 -7.23 16.00
CA SER A 265 6.16 -7.31 17.43
C SER A 265 6.36 -8.77 17.87
N ARG A 266 5.53 -9.70 17.37
CA ARG A 266 5.69 -11.14 17.63
C ARG A 266 7.00 -11.69 17.07
N ASN A 267 7.32 -11.39 15.80
CA ASN A 267 8.55 -11.89 15.17
C ASN A 267 9.81 -11.30 15.80
N LEU A 268 9.81 -10.01 16.12
CA LEU A 268 10.92 -9.37 16.83
C LEU A 268 11.14 -9.98 18.22
N CYS A 269 10.06 -10.26 18.95
CA CYS A 269 10.13 -10.95 20.25
C CYS A 269 10.72 -12.37 20.11
N MET A 270 10.23 -13.13 19.13
CA MET A 270 10.67 -14.50 18.86
C MET A 270 12.17 -14.58 18.58
N ILE A 271 12.73 -13.65 17.80
CA ILE A 271 14.18 -13.61 17.52
C ILE A 271 15.00 -12.84 18.57
N ASN A 272 14.41 -12.51 19.72
CA ASN A 272 15.03 -11.74 20.80
C ASN A 272 15.62 -10.38 20.33
N SER A 273 14.85 -9.65 19.52
CA SER A 273 15.17 -8.30 19.07
C SER A 273 14.16 -7.30 19.65
N PRO A 274 14.55 -6.40 20.56
CA PRO A 274 13.63 -5.43 21.14
C PRO A 274 13.05 -4.48 20.08
N LYS A 275 11.74 -4.17 20.16
CA LYS A 275 11.08 -3.21 19.25
C LYS A 275 11.79 -1.83 19.23
N GLY A 276 12.36 -1.40 20.36
CA GLY A 276 13.16 -0.17 20.44
C GLY A 276 14.44 -0.20 19.59
N ALA A 277 15.09 -1.36 19.48
CA ALA A 277 16.25 -1.54 18.62
C ALA A 277 15.86 -1.46 17.14
N PHE A 278 14.75 -2.10 16.75
CA PHE A 278 14.18 -1.94 15.41
C PHE A 278 13.89 -0.47 15.07
N VAL A 279 13.27 0.26 16.00
CA VAL A 279 12.95 1.68 15.78
C VAL A 279 14.22 2.51 15.56
N THR A 280 15.23 2.31 16.40
CA THR A 280 16.44 3.14 16.41
C THR A 280 17.41 2.77 15.29
N CYS A 281 17.63 1.48 15.06
CA CYS A 281 18.65 0.97 14.14
C CYS A 281 18.13 0.74 12.71
N TYR A 282 16.81 0.81 12.49
CA TYR A 282 16.21 0.59 11.17
C TYR A 282 15.14 1.61 10.78
N SER A 283 14.05 1.72 11.55
CA SER A 283 12.89 2.55 11.17
C SER A 283 13.24 4.04 11.09
N LYS A 284 14.08 4.55 12.00
CA LYS A 284 14.50 5.96 12.03
C LYS A 284 15.93 6.21 11.56
N GLU A 285 16.71 5.17 11.34
CA GLU A 285 18.10 5.30 10.87
C GLU A 285 18.12 5.77 9.41
N SER A 286 18.92 6.77 9.10
CA SER A 286 19.06 7.30 7.74
C SER A 286 20.23 6.65 6.99
N ASP A 287 21.24 6.21 7.73
CA ASP A 287 22.44 5.56 7.18
C ASP A 287 22.10 4.18 6.61
N ALA A 288 22.38 3.97 5.31
CA ALA A 288 22.11 2.71 4.64
C ALA A 288 22.99 1.56 5.14
N ASP A 289 24.26 1.82 5.46
CA ASP A 289 25.19 0.79 5.90
C ASP A 289 24.83 0.30 7.31
N LYS A 290 24.46 1.20 8.22
CA LYS A 290 23.99 0.81 9.56
C LYS A 290 22.73 -0.02 9.51
N ARG A 291 21.81 0.30 8.59
CA ARG A 291 20.59 -0.49 8.38
C ARG A 291 20.90 -1.86 7.80
N TYR A 292 21.82 -1.95 6.85
CA TYR A 292 22.27 -3.23 6.32
C TYR A 292 22.87 -4.11 7.43
N VAL A 293 23.70 -3.54 8.31
CA VAL A 293 24.26 -4.24 9.48
C VAL A 293 23.14 -4.78 10.38
N TYR A 294 22.13 -3.95 10.68
CA TYR A 294 21.00 -4.37 11.50
C TYR A 294 20.17 -5.48 10.84
N LEU A 295 19.88 -5.37 9.53
CA LEU A 295 19.18 -6.43 8.79
C LEU A 295 19.99 -7.73 8.78
N SER A 296 21.32 -7.66 8.68
CA SER A 296 22.20 -8.83 8.76
C SER A 296 22.17 -9.50 10.14
N ASP A 297 22.12 -8.70 11.22
CA ASP A 297 21.93 -9.19 12.59
C ASP A 297 20.59 -9.92 12.73
N LEU A 298 19.49 -9.32 12.25
CA LEU A 298 18.17 -9.97 12.26
C LEU A 298 18.19 -11.30 11.49
N ARG A 299 18.81 -11.32 10.30
CA ARG A 299 18.99 -12.56 9.53
C ARG A 299 19.71 -13.64 10.36
N HIS A 300 20.75 -13.30 11.11
CA HIS A 300 21.47 -14.28 11.92
C HIS A 300 20.60 -14.78 13.09
N LYS A 301 19.92 -13.86 13.79
CA LYS A 301 19.01 -14.19 14.88
C LYS A 301 17.87 -15.10 14.42
N SER A 302 17.27 -14.85 13.26
CA SER A 302 16.23 -15.70 12.69
C SER A 302 16.71 -17.14 12.44
N ALA A 303 17.92 -17.34 11.89
CA ALA A 303 18.43 -18.70 11.71
C ALA A 303 18.70 -19.41 13.03
N ASN A 304 19.27 -18.69 14.01
CA ASN A 304 19.53 -19.24 15.33
C ASN A 304 18.24 -19.63 16.05
N GLU A 305 17.17 -18.85 15.89
CA GLU A 305 15.88 -19.11 16.51
C GLU A 305 15.25 -20.43 16.02
N VAL A 306 15.34 -20.73 14.72
CA VAL A 306 14.86 -22.01 14.19
C VAL A 306 15.62 -23.19 14.80
N THR A 307 16.95 -23.06 14.95
CA THR A 307 17.77 -24.07 15.64
C THR A 307 17.38 -24.21 17.11
N LEU A 308 17.17 -23.08 17.80
CA LEU A 308 16.77 -23.07 19.20
C LEU A 308 15.43 -23.78 19.38
N LEU A 309 14.41 -23.41 18.60
CA LEU A 309 13.09 -24.04 18.65
C LEU A 309 13.15 -25.55 18.39
N LYS A 310 13.95 -26.00 17.42
CA LYS A 310 14.16 -27.44 17.18
C LYS A 310 14.71 -28.15 18.42
N THR A 311 15.58 -27.51 19.19
CA THR A 311 16.15 -28.09 20.41
C THR A 311 15.22 -28.00 21.62
N THR A 312 14.47 -26.91 21.77
CA THR A 312 13.64 -26.67 22.96
C THR A 312 12.22 -27.22 22.84
N ASP A 313 11.66 -27.24 21.62
CA ASP A 313 10.36 -27.85 21.29
C ASP A 313 10.45 -28.65 19.97
N PRO A 314 11.10 -29.83 20.00
CA PRO A 314 11.31 -30.66 18.81
C PRO A 314 10.02 -31.15 18.15
N LYS A 315 8.87 -31.09 18.84
CA LYS A 315 7.59 -31.54 18.30
C LYS A 315 6.89 -30.46 17.49
N ASN A 316 6.91 -29.21 17.95
CA ASN A 316 6.11 -28.13 17.33
C ASN A 316 6.93 -27.02 16.65
N TRP A 317 8.28 -27.09 16.66
CA TRP A 317 9.12 -26.04 16.08
C TRP A 317 8.78 -25.67 14.63
N LYS A 318 8.41 -26.66 13.80
CA LYS A 318 8.03 -26.45 12.40
C LYS A 318 6.75 -25.62 12.29
N GLU A 319 5.75 -25.96 13.10
CA GLU A 319 4.46 -25.28 13.15
C GLU A 319 4.63 -23.83 13.63
N ALA A 320 5.44 -23.62 14.67
CA ALA A 320 5.75 -22.29 15.20
C ALA A 320 6.35 -21.37 14.12
N VAL A 321 7.32 -21.87 13.34
CA VAL A 321 7.92 -21.13 12.22
C VAL A 321 6.90 -20.95 11.09
N TYR A 322 6.19 -22.01 10.70
CA TYR A 322 5.23 -21.99 9.60
C TYR A 322 4.16 -20.90 9.75
N TYR A 323 3.59 -20.74 10.95
CA TYR A 323 2.61 -19.68 11.18
C TYR A 323 3.17 -18.28 10.95
N GLN A 324 4.41 -18.02 11.37
CA GLN A 324 5.05 -16.73 11.09
C GLN A 324 5.27 -16.51 9.59
N LEU A 325 5.63 -17.57 8.84
CA LEU A 325 5.77 -17.50 7.38
C LEU A 325 4.44 -17.13 6.72
N MET A 326 3.34 -17.76 7.14
CA MET A 326 2.01 -17.51 6.60
C MET A 326 1.50 -16.11 6.92
N ASP A 327 1.75 -15.61 8.12
CA ASP A 327 1.37 -14.25 8.52
C ASP A 327 2.05 -13.20 7.65
N VAL A 328 3.38 -13.34 7.45
CA VAL A 328 4.14 -12.41 6.60
C VAL A 328 3.67 -12.48 5.14
N GLN A 329 3.39 -13.69 4.64
CA GLN A 329 2.88 -13.86 3.28
C GLN A 329 1.50 -13.21 3.12
N SER A 330 0.61 -13.40 4.10
CA SER A 330 -0.71 -12.79 4.14
C SER A 330 -0.63 -11.27 4.13
N LEU A 331 0.23 -10.67 4.97
CA LEU A 331 0.45 -9.22 4.99
C LEU A 331 0.91 -8.68 3.63
N LYS A 332 1.89 -9.34 2.99
CA LYS A 332 2.37 -8.93 1.66
C LYS A 332 1.28 -9.08 0.59
N MET A 333 0.44 -10.11 0.65
CA MET A 333 -0.70 -10.26 -0.26
C MET A 333 -1.74 -9.15 -0.08
N GLN A 334 -2.14 -8.86 1.17
CA GLN A 334 -3.08 -7.80 1.49
C GLN A 334 -2.55 -6.43 1.04
N TYR A 335 -1.27 -6.16 1.28
CA TYR A 335 -0.63 -4.93 0.81
C TYR A 335 -0.63 -4.83 -0.73
N GLY A 336 -0.34 -5.93 -1.42
CA GLY A 336 -0.43 -6.01 -2.88
C GLY A 336 -1.85 -5.77 -3.44
N ASP A 337 -2.88 -6.25 -2.73
CA ASP A 337 -4.28 -6.00 -3.11
C ASP A 337 -4.67 -4.53 -2.91
N ILE A 338 -4.33 -3.96 -1.75
CA ILE A 338 -4.61 -2.57 -1.43
C ILE A 338 -3.92 -1.63 -2.42
N THR A 339 -2.65 -1.86 -2.73
CA THR A 339 -1.92 -1.05 -3.73
C THR A 339 -2.54 -1.18 -5.13
N SER A 340 -2.99 -2.37 -5.52
CA SER A 340 -3.75 -2.55 -6.77
C SER A 340 -5.05 -1.76 -6.78
N ARG A 341 -5.80 -1.75 -5.66
CA ARG A 341 -7.03 -0.96 -5.52
C ARG A 341 -6.74 0.54 -5.62
N ILE A 342 -5.67 1.03 -4.97
CA ILE A 342 -5.26 2.44 -5.07
C ILE A 342 -4.95 2.81 -6.53
N SER A 343 -4.19 1.98 -7.25
CA SER A 343 -3.90 2.21 -8.68
C SER A 343 -5.19 2.31 -9.52
N GLN A 344 -6.16 1.42 -9.28
CA GLN A 344 -7.45 1.47 -9.99
C GLN A 344 -8.22 2.76 -9.67
N HIS A 345 -8.12 3.28 -8.46
CA HIS A 345 -8.73 4.55 -8.08
C HIS A 345 -8.07 5.75 -8.75
N ILE A 346 -6.74 5.76 -8.85
CA ILE A 346 -5.99 6.77 -9.62
C ILE A 346 -6.50 6.78 -11.07
N ASP A 347 -6.72 5.61 -11.67
CA ASP A 347 -7.28 5.51 -13.03
C ASP A 347 -8.74 6.00 -13.14
N LYS A 348 -9.56 5.80 -12.10
CA LYS A 348 -10.92 6.38 -12.03
C LYS A 348 -10.88 7.91 -12.01
N TYR A 349 -9.96 8.51 -11.24
CA TYR A 349 -9.76 9.98 -11.29
C TYR A 349 -9.28 10.44 -12.67
N ASN A 350 -8.42 9.67 -13.33
CA ASN A 350 -7.98 9.99 -14.69
C ASN A 350 -9.18 9.98 -15.67
N ALA A 351 -10.07 9.00 -15.56
CA ALA A 351 -11.29 8.94 -16.35
C ALA A 351 -12.22 10.14 -16.06
N LEU A 352 -12.36 10.52 -14.78
CA LEU A 352 -13.12 11.70 -14.37
C LEU A 352 -12.55 12.98 -15.01
N ILE A 353 -11.24 13.21 -14.91
CA ILE A 353 -10.58 14.38 -15.49
C ILE A 353 -10.80 14.44 -17.01
N ASN A 354 -10.60 13.32 -17.70
CA ASN A 354 -10.78 13.24 -19.15
C ASN A 354 -12.22 13.56 -19.59
N LYS A 355 -13.23 13.13 -18.81
CA LYS A 355 -14.64 13.44 -19.08
C LYS A 355 -14.92 14.94 -19.11
N TYR A 356 -14.28 15.72 -18.24
CA TYR A 356 -14.54 17.16 -18.09
C TYR A 356 -13.50 18.06 -18.75
N LYS A 357 -12.43 17.50 -19.33
CA LYS A 357 -11.33 18.26 -19.94
C LYS A 357 -11.76 19.19 -21.09
N ALA A 358 -12.80 18.81 -21.83
CA ALA A 358 -13.33 19.60 -22.94
C ALA A 358 -14.38 20.64 -22.52
N ASP A 359 -14.77 20.67 -21.23
CA ASP A 359 -15.75 21.65 -20.73
C ASP A 359 -15.15 23.06 -20.75
N LYS A 360 -15.94 24.04 -21.18
CA LYS A 360 -15.47 25.42 -21.36
C LYS A 360 -15.17 26.13 -20.03
N GLU A 361 -15.85 25.75 -18.96
CA GLU A 361 -15.76 26.42 -17.67
C GLU A 361 -14.73 25.76 -16.75
N ILE A 362 -14.70 24.42 -16.70
CA ILE A 362 -13.82 23.69 -15.79
C ILE A 362 -12.62 23.01 -16.49
N GLY A 363 -12.65 22.87 -17.82
CA GLY A 363 -11.60 22.21 -18.61
C GLY A 363 -10.17 22.73 -18.37
N PRO A 364 -9.93 24.06 -18.26
CA PRO A 364 -8.60 24.57 -17.94
C PRO A 364 -8.04 24.06 -16.61
N ARG A 365 -8.90 23.84 -15.61
CA ARG A 365 -8.49 23.26 -14.32
C ARG A 365 -8.31 21.76 -14.36
N MET A 366 -9.05 21.07 -15.23
CA MET A 366 -8.80 19.64 -15.50
C MET A 366 -7.39 19.40 -16.02
N ALA A 367 -6.86 20.30 -16.86
CA ALA A 367 -5.48 20.18 -17.36
C ALA A 367 -4.45 20.30 -16.22
N ALA A 368 -4.63 21.25 -15.30
CA ALA A 368 -3.76 21.39 -14.13
C ALA A 368 -3.87 20.17 -13.18
N LEU A 369 -5.10 19.68 -12.97
CA LEU A 369 -5.36 18.51 -12.15
C LEU A 369 -4.77 17.23 -12.77
N GLN A 370 -4.74 17.12 -14.10
CA GLN A 370 -4.11 16.01 -14.81
C GLN A 370 -2.61 15.95 -14.54
N ILE A 371 -1.92 17.09 -14.50
CA ILE A 371 -0.48 17.13 -14.20
C ILE A 371 -0.24 16.57 -12.80
N LYS A 372 -1.00 17.05 -11.81
CA LYS A 372 -0.92 16.57 -10.42
C LYS A 372 -1.24 15.08 -10.31
N LEU A 373 -2.27 14.59 -11.01
CA LEU A 373 -2.62 13.18 -11.03
C LEU A 373 -1.53 12.33 -11.67
N ASN A 374 -0.91 12.80 -12.74
CA ASN A 374 0.21 12.10 -13.38
C ASN A 374 1.40 12.00 -12.43
N THR A 375 1.75 13.09 -11.73
CA THR A 375 2.79 13.06 -10.69
C THR A 375 2.46 12.06 -9.57
N LEU A 376 1.22 12.04 -9.09
CA LEU A 376 0.75 11.04 -8.13
C LEU A 376 0.90 9.61 -8.68
N LYS A 377 0.43 9.36 -9.91
CA LYS A 377 0.49 8.06 -10.56
C LYS A 377 1.93 7.59 -10.74
N GLU A 378 2.80 8.43 -11.29
CA GLU A 378 4.22 8.11 -11.50
C GLU A 378 4.93 7.84 -10.18
N THR A 379 4.69 8.67 -9.16
CA THR A 379 5.24 8.47 -7.81
C THR A 379 4.75 7.14 -7.22
N PHE A 380 3.46 6.85 -7.36
CA PHE A 380 2.85 5.62 -6.85
C PHE A 380 3.42 4.39 -7.58
N ASP A 381 3.41 4.37 -8.92
CA ASP A 381 3.87 3.25 -9.73
C ASP A 381 5.38 2.99 -9.56
N HIS A 382 6.18 4.03 -9.31
CA HIS A 382 7.60 3.87 -9.00
C HIS A 382 7.83 3.35 -7.57
N THR A 383 6.98 3.74 -6.62
CA THR A 383 7.13 3.32 -5.22
C THR A 383 6.56 1.91 -4.98
N PHE A 384 5.51 1.55 -5.72
CA PHE A 384 4.83 0.28 -5.62
C PHE A 384 4.71 -0.33 -7.01
N ASP A 385 5.50 -1.36 -7.29
CA ASP A 385 5.28 -2.22 -8.46
C ASP A 385 4.40 -3.41 -8.06
N PRO A 386 3.09 -3.42 -8.39
CA PRO A 386 2.18 -4.49 -7.98
C PRO A 386 2.57 -5.86 -8.58
N LYS A 387 3.27 -5.87 -9.73
CA LYS A 387 3.73 -7.12 -10.37
C LYS A 387 4.89 -7.72 -9.59
N GLN A 388 5.79 -6.90 -9.05
CA GLN A 388 6.83 -7.38 -8.15
C GLN A 388 6.23 -7.98 -6.88
N TYR A 389 5.27 -7.33 -6.23
CA TYR A 389 4.68 -7.88 -4.99
C TYR A 389 4.04 -9.26 -5.19
N LYS A 390 3.26 -9.45 -6.26
CA LYS A 390 2.64 -10.75 -6.57
C LYS A 390 3.68 -11.83 -6.87
N ASN A 391 4.72 -11.50 -7.64
CA ASN A 391 5.80 -12.45 -7.96
C ASN A 391 6.67 -12.79 -6.75
N THR A 392 6.94 -11.81 -5.88
CA THR A 392 7.73 -11.99 -4.65
C THR A 392 7.00 -12.89 -3.66
N VAL A 393 5.69 -12.73 -3.48
CA VAL A 393 4.87 -13.59 -2.62
C VAL A 393 4.90 -15.06 -3.08
N ALA A 394 4.78 -15.30 -4.39
CA ALA A 394 4.76 -16.66 -4.94
C ALA A 394 6.11 -17.39 -4.85
N LYS A 395 7.21 -16.64 -4.76
CA LYS A 395 8.58 -17.17 -4.68
C LYS A 395 9.22 -16.96 -3.30
N MET A 396 8.45 -16.50 -2.32
CA MET A 396 8.96 -16.03 -1.04
C MET A 396 9.64 -17.15 -0.24
N TYR A 397 9.10 -18.36 -0.33
CA TYR A 397 9.58 -19.51 0.43
C TYR A 397 9.99 -20.66 -0.48
N LYS A 398 11.05 -21.35 -0.08
CA LYS A 398 11.44 -22.64 -0.63
C LYS A 398 10.42 -23.69 -0.20
N LEU A 399 10.17 -24.65 -1.09
CA LEU A 399 9.29 -25.79 -0.83
C LEU A 399 9.81 -26.51 0.43
N MET A 400 8.92 -26.64 1.42
CA MET A 400 9.15 -27.34 2.68
C MET A 400 8.94 -28.83 2.53
#